data_AF-A0A8J3CM84-F1
#
_entry.id   AF-A0A8J3CM84-F1
#
_cell.length_a   1.000
_cell.length_b   1.000
_cell.length_c   1.000
_cell.angle_alpha   90.00
_cell.angle_beta   90.00
_cell.angle_gamma   90.00
#
_symmetry.space_group_name_H-M   'P 1'
#
loop_
_entity.id
_entity.type
_entity.pdbx_description
1 polymer ?
#
loop_
_entity_poly.entity_id
_entity_poly.type
_entity_poly.pdbx_seq_one_letter_code
_entity_poly.pdbx_strand_id
1 'polypeptide(L)'
;MYIKKIAATLMVVAVTAIAAYWLRASKEGVAALIVGLTVAAIAYRQWKTEQNKLKLDLFDRRYRIYEVTRELLKLIDLKMNSMEHLYVFWSNTSGAEFLFDSDIESYLKEVEDKALKLIEINDELADDERQNYYLTDEQRRQGRLKRRDLRSWSRDQLYKGNLAQQFKPYLAFSKLL
;
A
#
# COMPACT_ATOMS: atom_id res chain seq x y z
N MET A 1 -70.22 -22.56 50.11
CA MET A 1 -70.29 -21.65 48.94
C MET A 1 -69.01 -20.82 48.71
N TYR A 2 -68.18 -20.58 49.74
CA TYR A 2 -66.95 -19.76 49.63
C TYR A 2 -65.75 -20.43 48.90
N ILE A 3 -65.59 -21.75 49.01
CA ILE A 3 -64.43 -22.47 48.47
C ILE A 3 -64.40 -22.47 46.93
N LYS A 4 -65.56 -22.54 46.27
CA LYS A 4 -65.65 -22.50 44.80
C LYS A 4 -65.29 -21.14 44.20
N LYS A 5 -65.54 -20.04 44.90
CA LYS A 5 -65.15 -18.69 44.45
C LYS A 5 -63.63 -18.51 44.53
N ILE A 6 -63.00 -18.95 45.61
CA ILE A 6 -61.54 -18.83 45.80
C ILE A 6 -60.76 -19.65 44.75
N ALA A 7 -61.23 -20.86 44.44
CA ALA A 7 -60.63 -21.69 43.40
C ALA A 7 -60.75 -21.06 41.99
N ALA A 8 -61.88 -20.43 41.68
CA ALA A 8 -62.07 -19.72 40.41
C ALA A 8 -61.15 -18.50 40.29
N THR A 9 -60.96 -17.72 41.36
CA THR A 9 -60.06 -16.55 41.34
C THR A 9 -58.59 -16.96 41.17
N LEU A 10 -58.16 -18.03 41.86
CA LEU A 10 -56.79 -18.56 41.73
C LEU A 10 -56.51 -19.10 40.32
N MET A 11 -57.49 -19.73 39.69
CA MET A 11 -57.34 -20.25 38.32
C MET A 11 -57.20 -19.13 37.29
N VAL A 12 -57.96 -18.04 37.43
CA VAL A 12 -57.87 -16.86 36.54
C VAL A 12 -56.51 -16.17 36.68
N VAL A 13 -55.99 -16.04 37.91
CA VAL A 13 -54.66 -15.46 38.15
C VAL A 13 -53.54 -16.33 37.57
N ALA A 14 -53.64 -17.66 37.69
CA ALA A 14 -52.65 -18.57 37.11
C ALA A 14 -52.62 -18.51 35.57
N VAL A 15 -53.79 -18.52 34.93
CA VAL A 15 -53.89 -18.44 33.47
C VAL A 15 -53.37 -17.10 32.92
N THR A 16 -53.68 -15.99 33.60
CA THR A 16 -53.20 -14.66 33.19
C THR A 16 -51.70 -14.49 33.40
N ALA A 17 -51.13 -15.03 34.48
CA ALA A 17 -49.68 -15.02 34.71
C ALA A 17 -48.91 -15.84 33.67
N ILE A 18 -49.43 -17.01 33.29
CA ILE A 18 -48.86 -17.87 32.24
C ILE A 18 -48.94 -17.16 30.88
N ALA A 19 -50.11 -16.59 30.53
CA ALA A 19 -50.27 -15.84 29.29
C ALA A 19 -49.34 -14.62 29.22
N ALA A 20 -49.18 -13.88 30.33
CA ALA A 20 -48.25 -12.75 30.41
C ALA A 20 -46.78 -13.19 30.28
N TYR A 21 -46.40 -14.33 30.85
CA TYR A 21 -45.05 -14.91 30.70
C TYR A 21 -44.75 -15.28 29.24
N TRP A 22 -45.67 -15.97 28.55
CA TRP A 22 -45.54 -16.30 27.13
C TRP A 22 -45.55 -15.06 26.22
N LEU A 23 -46.33 -14.03 26.56
CA LEU A 23 -46.36 -12.76 25.83
C LEU A 23 -45.06 -11.96 26.01
N ARG A 24 -44.37 -12.12 27.15
CA ARG A 24 -43.07 -11.49 27.42
C ARG A 24 -41.93 -12.25 26.74
N ALA A 25 -41.92 -13.58 26.85
CA ALA A 25 -40.98 -14.46 26.17
C ALA A 25 -41.04 -14.35 24.63
N SER A 26 -42.23 -14.16 24.05
CA SER A 26 -42.38 -13.95 22.60
C SER A 26 -41.82 -12.60 22.12
N LYS A 27 -41.92 -11.54 22.93
CA LYS A 27 -41.32 -10.23 22.62
C LYS A 27 -39.80 -10.24 22.72
N GLU A 28 -39.25 -10.98 23.69
CA GLU A 28 -37.80 -11.13 23.87
C GLU A 28 -37.16 -11.95 22.73
N GLY A 29 -37.83 -13.01 22.25
CA GLY A 29 -37.37 -13.80 21.10
C GLY A 29 -37.35 -13.01 19.79
N VAL A 30 -38.39 -12.20 19.53
CA VAL A 30 -38.43 -11.32 18.34
C VAL A 30 -37.36 -10.23 18.42
N ALA A 31 -37.15 -9.62 19.59
CA ALA A 31 -36.07 -8.67 19.79
C ALA A 31 -34.68 -9.30 19.57
N ALA A 32 -34.45 -10.51 20.08
CA ALA A 32 -33.21 -11.25 19.88
C ALA A 32 -32.96 -11.57 18.39
N LEU A 33 -34.01 -11.95 17.64
CA LEU A 33 -33.91 -12.18 16.20
C LEU A 33 -33.57 -10.90 15.43
N ILE A 34 -34.20 -9.77 15.75
CA ILE A 34 -33.91 -8.47 15.12
C ILE A 34 -32.46 -8.05 15.42
N VAL A 35 -32.02 -8.18 16.66
CA VAL A 35 -30.64 -7.89 17.06
C VAL A 35 -29.67 -8.82 16.33
N GLY A 36 -29.94 -10.12 16.28
CA GLY A 36 -29.10 -11.09 15.57
C GLY A 36 -28.96 -10.78 14.07
N LEU A 37 -30.08 -10.47 13.39
CA LEU A 37 -30.06 -10.06 11.99
C LEU A 37 -29.29 -8.75 11.77
N THR A 38 -29.44 -7.79 12.69
CA THR A 38 -28.74 -6.50 12.62
C THR A 38 -27.23 -6.69 12.82
N VAL A 39 -26.82 -7.50 13.80
CA VAL A 39 -25.41 -7.83 14.03
C VAL A 39 -24.82 -8.57 12.83
N ALA A 40 -25.53 -9.55 12.27
CA ALA A 40 -25.10 -10.27 11.06
C ALA A 40 -24.92 -9.32 9.86
N ALA A 41 -25.84 -8.38 9.66
CA ALA A 41 -25.75 -7.38 8.60
C ALA A 41 -24.57 -6.42 8.80
N ILE A 42 -24.31 -5.97 10.04
CA ILE A 42 -23.16 -5.13 10.38
C ILE A 42 -21.85 -5.90 10.16
N ALA A 43 -21.76 -7.15 10.64
CA ALA A 43 -20.57 -7.99 10.47
C ALA A 43 -20.25 -8.23 8.98
N TYR A 44 -21.27 -8.47 8.15
CA TYR A 44 -21.07 -8.60 6.70
C TYR A 44 -20.53 -7.31 6.07
N ARG A 45 -21.03 -6.14 6.48
CA ARG A 45 -20.50 -4.85 6.01
C ARG A 45 -19.08 -4.58 6.50
N GLN A 46 -18.77 -4.94 7.74
CA GLN A 46 -17.42 -4.84 8.30
C GLN A 46 -16.44 -5.70 7.53
N TRP A 47 -16.77 -6.98 7.29
CA TRP A 47 -15.95 -7.89 6.48
C TRP A 47 -15.67 -7.32 5.09
N LYS A 48 -16.70 -6.82 4.40
CA LYS A 48 -16.53 -6.19 3.08
C LYS A 48 -15.65 -4.94 3.13
N THR A 49 -15.71 -4.17 4.21
CA THR A 49 -14.90 -2.96 4.41
C THR A 49 -13.44 -3.32 4.67
N GLU A 50 -13.18 -4.33 5.49
CA GLU A 50 -11.83 -4.82 5.77
C GLU A 50 -11.14 -5.36 4.51
N GLN A 51 -11.86 -6.08 3.66
CA GLN A 51 -11.34 -6.53 2.36
C GLN A 51 -10.92 -5.36 1.47
N ASN A 52 -11.70 -4.29 1.43
CA ASN A 52 -11.33 -3.09 0.68
C ASN A 52 -10.14 -2.36 1.32
N LYS A 53 -10.05 -2.36 2.65
CA LYS A 53 -8.93 -1.75 3.38
C LYS A 53 -7.61 -2.48 3.11
N LEU A 54 -7.62 -3.81 3.03
CA LEU A 54 -6.44 -4.61 2.67
C LEU A 54 -5.94 -4.27 1.26
N LYS A 55 -6.85 -4.09 0.30
CA LYS A 55 -6.48 -3.67 -1.07
C LYS A 55 -5.88 -2.28 -1.10
N LEU A 56 -6.45 -1.35 -0.34
CA LEU A 56 -5.93 0.01 -0.23
C LEU A 56 -4.53 0.01 0.39
N ASP A 57 -4.32 -0.73 1.49
CA ASP A 57 -3.00 -0.83 2.13
C ASP A 57 -1.95 -1.44 1.19
N LEU A 58 -2.31 -2.49 0.45
CA LEU A 58 -1.42 -3.08 -0.56
C LEU A 58 -1.08 -2.08 -1.67
N PHE A 59 -2.10 -1.35 -2.18
CA PHE A 59 -1.90 -0.32 -3.19
C PHE A 59 -0.98 0.79 -2.68
N ASP A 60 -1.24 1.33 -1.48
CA ASP A 60 -0.46 2.42 -0.90
C ASP A 60 1.01 2.03 -0.72
N ARG A 61 1.27 0.80 -0.25
CA ARG A 61 2.64 0.26 -0.11
C ARG A 61 3.35 0.15 -1.45
N ARG A 62 2.68 -0.38 -2.48
CA ARG A 62 3.25 -0.50 -3.84
C ARG A 62 3.45 0.87 -4.49
N TYR A 63 2.50 1.78 -4.30
CA TYR A 63 2.56 3.13 -4.84
C TYR A 63 3.70 3.94 -4.24
N ARG A 64 4.00 3.74 -2.95
CA ARG A 64 5.14 4.36 -2.28
C ARG A 64 6.48 4.04 -2.96
N ILE A 65 6.70 2.77 -3.33
CA ILE A 65 7.92 2.35 -4.03
C ILE A 65 8.00 2.98 -5.42
N TYR A 66 6.88 3.06 -6.13
CA TYR A 66 6.80 3.80 -7.41
C TYR A 66 7.20 5.27 -7.24
N GLU A 67 6.65 5.98 -6.26
CA GLU A 67 6.96 7.39 -6.02
C GLU A 67 8.43 7.63 -5.68
N VAL A 68 9.01 6.81 -4.80
CA VAL A 68 10.44 6.94 -4.44
C VAL A 68 11.35 6.64 -5.63
N THR A 69 11.00 5.66 -6.46
CA THR A 69 11.74 5.36 -7.70
C THR A 69 11.67 6.54 -8.68
N ARG A 70 10.47 7.12 -8.84
CA ARG A 70 10.24 8.30 -9.67
C ARG A 70 11.03 9.50 -9.16
N GLU A 71 11.10 9.70 -7.85
CA GLU A 71 11.84 10.78 -7.22
C GLU A 71 13.34 10.66 -7.48
N LEU A 72 13.92 9.48 -7.30
CA LEU A 72 15.34 9.25 -7.61
C LEU A 72 15.66 9.51 -9.09
N LEU A 73 14.82 9.03 -10.01
CA LEU A 73 14.96 9.29 -11.43
C LEU A 73 14.90 10.80 -11.74
N LYS A 74 13.99 11.54 -11.08
CA LYS A 74 13.89 13.00 -11.24
C LYS A 74 15.17 13.70 -10.76
N LEU A 75 15.73 13.27 -9.63
CA LEU A 75 16.99 13.82 -9.12
C LEU A 75 18.16 13.56 -10.07
N ILE A 76 18.20 12.40 -10.72
CA ILE A 76 19.17 12.08 -11.78
C ILE A 76 19.05 13.07 -12.95
N ASP A 77 17.84 13.34 -13.44
CA ASP A 77 17.64 14.27 -14.57
C ASP A 77 18.00 15.71 -14.20
N LEU A 78 17.64 16.14 -12.98
CA LEU A 78 17.97 17.46 -12.43
C LEU A 78 19.46 17.64 -12.08
N LYS A 79 20.29 16.59 -12.19
CA LYS A 79 21.71 16.57 -11.77
C LYS A 79 21.90 16.84 -10.27
N MET A 80 20.94 16.41 -9.45
CA MET A 80 20.91 16.61 -8.01
C MET A 80 21.03 15.30 -7.23
N ASN A 81 21.25 14.16 -7.91
CA ASN A 81 21.40 12.88 -7.25
C ASN A 81 22.70 12.83 -6.42
N SER A 82 22.62 12.18 -5.26
CA SER A 82 23.69 12.06 -4.27
C SER A 82 23.56 10.74 -3.52
N MET A 83 24.55 10.39 -2.72
CA MET A 83 24.49 9.19 -1.87
C MET A 83 23.34 9.25 -0.85
N GLU A 84 23.00 10.44 -0.34
CA GLU A 84 21.86 10.62 0.57
C GLU A 84 20.55 10.16 -0.07
N HIS A 85 20.33 10.52 -1.33
CA HIS A 85 19.14 10.12 -2.07
C HIS A 85 19.08 8.61 -2.33
N LEU A 86 20.24 7.95 -2.48
CA LEU A 86 20.30 6.49 -2.56
C LEU A 86 19.98 5.80 -1.23
N TYR A 87 20.43 6.33 -0.09
CA TYR A 87 20.03 5.80 1.21
C TYR A 87 18.53 5.88 1.43
N VAL A 88 17.91 7.00 1.03
CA VAL A 88 16.44 7.15 1.06
C VAL A 88 15.76 6.15 0.13
N PHE A 89 16.30 5.94 -1.07
CA PHE A 89 15.78 4.93 -2.00
C PHE A 89 15.83 3.53 -1.36
N TRP A 90 16.99 3.09 -0.88
CA TRP A 90 17.16 1.78 -0.24
C TRP A 90 16.26 1.56 0.97
N SER A 91 16.11 2.57 1.85
CA SER A 91 15.26 2.41 3.03
C SER A 91 13.80 2.16 2.65
N ASN A 92 13.34 2.79 1.56
CA ASN A 92 11.95 2.68 1.11
C ASN A 92 11.71 1.51 0.15
N THR A 93 12.75 0.95 -0.48
CA THR A 93 12.64 -0.19 -1.42
C THR A 93 13.06 -1.53 -0.81
N SER A 94 13.62 -1.55 0.40
CA SER A 94 14.04 -2.79 1.09
C SER A 94 12.96 -3.87 1.21
N GLY A 95 11.67 -3.50 1.25
CA GLY A 95 10.54 -4.44 1.29
C GLY A 95 9.95 -4.79 -0.06
N ALA A 96 10.57 -4.42 -1.18
CA ALA A 96 10.03 -4.63 -2.52
C ALA A 96 9.83 -6.12 -2.86
N GLU A 97 10.71 -7.00 -2.36
CA GLU A 97 10.64 -8.45 -2.58
C GLU A 97 9.35 -9.11 -2.05
N PHE A 98 8.68 -8.48 -1.08
CA PHE A 98 7.42 -8.97 -0.53
C PHE A 98 6.19 -8.42 -1.24
N LEU A 99 6.36 -7.39 -2.09
CA LEU A 99 5.26 -6.63 -2.69
C LEU A 99 5.14 -6.85 -4.20
N PHE A 100 6.22 -7.27 -4.85
CA PHE A 100 6.35 -7.39 -6.31
C PHE A 100 7.01 -8.70 -6.71
N ASP A 101 6.94 -9.04 -7.99
CA ASP A 101 7.73 -10.13 -8.55
C ASP A 101 9.15 -9.64 -8.90
N SER A 102 10.01 -10.58 -9.33
CA SER A 102 11.43 -10.34 -9.59
C SER A 102 11.73 -9.34 -10.72
N ASP A 103 10.73 -9.01 -11.55
CA ASP A 103 10.84 -8.00 -12.60
C ASP A 103 11.04 -6.60 -12.02
N ILE A 104 10.29 -6.25 -10.97
CA ILE A 104 10.42 -4.97 -10.28
C ILE A 104 11.72 -4.93 -9.48
N GLU A 105 12.10 -6.01 -8.80
CA GLU A 105 13.38 -6.07 -8.09
C GLU A 105 14.56 -5.81 -9.03
N SER A 106 14.55 -6.46 -10.20
CA SER A 106 15.57 -6.27 -11.24
C SER A 106 15.58 -4.82 -11.75
N TYR A 107 14.41 -4.23 -11.94
CA TYR A 107 14.27 -2.85 -12.38
C TYR A 107 14.77 -1.85 -11.31
N LEU A 108 14.43 -2.05 -10.05
CA LEU A 108 14.91 -1.22 -8.94
C LEU A 108 16.43 -1.28 -8.82
N LYS A 109 17.01 -2.47 -9.01
CA LYS A 109 18.47 -2.64 -9.05
C LYS A 109 19.11 -1.89 -10.23
N GLU A 110 18.48 -1.92 -11.41
CA GLU A 110 18.95 -1.14 -12.56
C GLU A 110 18.94 0.36 -12.27
N VAL A 111 17.88 0.87 -11.62
CA VAL A 111 17.78 2.28 -11.21
C VAL A 111 18.91 2.64 -10.24
N GLU A 112 19.13 1.81 -9.22
CA GLU A 112 20.21 1.96 -8.24
C GLU A 112 21.58 2.00 -8.92
N ASP A 113 21.91 1.00 -9.74
CA ASP A 113 23.21 0.88 -10.38
C ASP A 113 23.52 2.10 -11.26
N LYS A 114 22.51 2.61 -11.98
CA LYS A 114 22.66 3.80 -12.81
C LYS A 114 22.81 5.08 -11.98
N ALA A 115 22.09 5.18 -10.86
CA ALA A 115 22.23 6.29 -9.93
C ALA A 115 23.63 6.32 -9.30
N LEU A 116 24.12 5.18 -8.80
CA LEU A 116 25.48 5.01 -8.27
C LEU A 116 26.53 5.37 -9.32
N LYS A 117 26.41 4.80 -10.53
CA LYS A 117 27.35 5.08 -11.62
C LYS A 117 27.42 6.57 -11.96
N LEU A 118 26.29 7.28 -11.90
CA LEU A 118 26.26 8.71 -12.15
C LEU A 118 26.95 9.51 -11.04
N ILE A 119 26.80 9.11 -9.77
CA ILE A 119 27.49 9.72 -8.63
C ILE A 119 28.99 9.56 -8.80
N GLU A 120 29.47 8.33 -9.03
CA GLU A 120 30.89 8.03 -9.27
C GLU A 120 31.48 8.89 -10.39
N ILE A 121 30.79 8.99 -11.52
CA ILE A 121 31.25 9.82 -12.66
C ILE A 121 31.29 11.30 -12.29
N ASN A 122 30.33 11.79 -11.51
CA ASN A 122 30.31 13.19 -11.09
C ASN A 122 31.46 13.49 -10.13
N ASP A 123 31.75 12.57 -9.20
CA ASP A 123 32.85 12.69 -8.25
C ASP A 123 34.21 12.65 -8.97
N GLU A 124 34.42 11.68 -9.87
CA GLU A 124 35.64 11.58 -10.69
C GLU A 124 35.90 12.87 -11.50
N LEU A 125 34.86 13.43 -12.13
CA LEU A 125 34.98 14.66 -12.91
C LEU A 125 35.23 15.88 -12.02
N ALA A 126 34.61 15.93 -10.83
CA ALA A 126 34.81 17.03 -9.88
C ALA A 126 36.23 17.01 -9.28
N ASP A 127 36.78 15.82 -9.01
CA ASP A 127 38.14 15.67 -8.49
C ASP A 127 39.22 16.04 -9.53
N ASP A 128 38.96 15.80 -10.82
CA ASP A 128 39.81 16.31 -11.92
C ASP A 128 39.77 17.83 -12.04
N GLU A 129 38.59 18.44 -11.94
CA GLU A 129 38.45 19.89 -11.92
C GLU A 129 39.15 20.55 -10.71
N ARG A 130 39.17 19.85 -9.56
CA ARG A 130 39.84 20.30 -8.32
C ARG A 130 41.34 20.01 -8.28
N GLN A 131 41.92 19.41 -9.32
CA GLN A 131 43.32 18.99 -9.38
C GLN A 131 43.72 17.94 -8.31
N ASN A 132 42.74 17.22 -7.76
CA ASN A 132 42.99 16.13 -6.81
C ASN A 132 43.34 14.81 -7.53
N TYR A 133 42.92 14.67 -8.80
CA TYR A 133 43.15 13.47 -9.60
C TYR A 133 43.12 13.81 -11.10
N TYR A 134 44.17 13.52 -11.87
CA TYR A 134 44.23 13.94 -13.28
C TYR A 134 43.68 12.88 -14.23
N LEU A 135 42.57 13.20 -14.90
CA LEU A 135 42.01 12.41 -15.98
C LEU A 135 42.66 12.76 -17.32
N THR A 136 42.86 11.74 -18.17
CA THR A 136 43.17 11.95 -19.59
C THR A 136 41.98 12.56 -20.33
N ASP A 137 42.23 13.22 -21.46
CA ASP A 137 41.15 13.81 -22.29
C ASP A 137 40.11 12.77 -22.75
N GLU A 138 40.57 11.54 -23.03
CA GLU A 138 39.66 10.44 -23.38
C GLU A 138 38.80 10.03 -22.18
N GLN A 139 39.36 9.90 -20.97
CA GLN A 139 38.58 9.58 -19.77
C GLN A 139 37.54 10.68 -19.48
N ARG A 140 37.91 11.97 -19.58
CA ARG A 140 36.98 13.08 -19.43
C ARG A 140 35.84 13.02 -20.44
N ARG A 141 36.17 12.72 -21.70
CA ARG A 141 35.18 12.58 -22.77
C ARG A 141 34.23 11.42 -22.48
N GLN A 142 34.76 10.25 -22.11
CA GLN A 142 33.97 9.08 -21.75
C GLN A 142 33.07 9.32 -20.54
N GLY A 143 33.57 9.96 -19.48
CA GLY A 143 32.77 10.35 -18.31
C GLY A 143 31.60 11.27 -18.71
N ARG A 144 31.87 12.30 -19.52
CA ARG A 144 30.80 13.21 -20.02
C ARG A 144 29.75 12.50 -20.87
N LEU A 145 30.16 11.54 -21.71
CA LEU A 145 29.26 10.75 -22.55
C LEU A 145 28.38 9.83 -21.68
N LYS A 146 28.99 9.02 -20.80
CA LYS A 146 28.25 8.15 -19.88
C LYS A 146 27.26 8.95 -19.02
N ARG A 147 27.68 10.10 -18.48
CA ARG A 147 26.82 11.02 -17.72
C ARG A 147 25.64 11.55 -18.54
N ARG A 148 25.82 11.80 -19.83
CA ARG A 148 24.73 12.21 -20.73
C ARG A 148 23.77 11.06 -20.97
N ASP A 149 24.30 9.86 -21.21
CA ASP A 149 23.50 8.69 -21.55
C ASP A 149 22.66 8.21 -20.36
N LEU A 150 23.23 8.21 -19.15
CA LEU A 150 22.49 7.90 -17.90
C LEU A 150 21.33 8.87 -17.65
N ARG A 151 21.55 10.16 -17.90
CA ARG A 151 20.49 11.18 -17.78
C ARG A 151 19.43 11.04 -18.87
N SER A 152 19.84 10.71 -20.10
CA SER A 152 18.91 10.41 -21.18
C SER A 152 18.04 9.20 -20.84
N TRP A 153 18.65 8.14 -20.28
CA TRP A 153 17.91 6.98 -19.81
C TRP A 153 16.90 7.34 -18.73
N SER A 154 17.27 8.17 -17.74
CA SER A 154 16.33 8.61 -16.70
C SER A 154 15.14 9.39 -17.27
N ARG A 155 15.38 10.29 -18.24
CA ARG A 155 14.29 10.99 -18.94
C ARG A 155 13.38 10.04 -19.68
N ASP A 156 13.93 9.00 -20.28
CA ASP A 156 13.13 7.98 -20.95
C ASP A 156 12.26 7.22 -19.94
N GLN A 157 12.78 6.93 -18.75
CA GLN A 157 11.99 6.35 -17.67
C GLN A 157 10.82 7.24 -17.24
N LEU A 158 11.07 8.54 -17.04
CA LEU A 158 10.09 9.51 -16.54
C LEU A 158 9.06 9.96 -17.58
N TYR A 159 9.51 10.29 -18.79
CA TYR A 159 8.71 11.04 -19.76
C TYR A 159 8.22 10.19 -20.94
N LYS A 160 8.85 9.04 -21.23
CA LYS A 160 8.34 8.09 -22.24
C LYS A 160 7.44 7.01 -21.63
N GLY A 161 7.23 7.05 -20.31
CA GLY A 161 6.29 6.16 -19.61
C GLY A 161 6.87 4.79 -19.25
N ASN A 162 8.17 4.54 -19.43
CA ASN A 162 8.74 3.23 -19.12
C ASN A 162 8.60 2.88 -17.63
N LEU A 163 8.79 3.85 -16.72
CA LEU A 163 8.57 3.63 -15.28
C LEU A 163 7.11 3.21 -15.01
N ALA A 164 6.16 3.96 -15.56
CA ALA A 164 4.74 3.66 -15.40
C ALA A 164 4.39 2.29 -15.98
N GLN A 165 5.01 1.90 -17.10
CA GLN A 165 4.81 0.59 -17.72
C GLN A 165 5.28 -0.56 -16.84
N GLN A 166 6.43 -0.43 -16.16
CA GLN A 166 6.93 -1.46 -15.23
C GLN A 166 5.96 -1.65 -14.04
N PHE A 167 5.47 -0.56 -13.45
CA PHE A 167 4.61 -0.63 -12.26
C PHE A 167 3.13 -0.87 -12.57
N LYS A 168 2.68 -0.67 -13.82
CA LYS A 168 1.27 -0.81 -14.23
C LYS A 168 0.63 -2.15 -13.85
N PRO A 169 1.29 -3.32 -13.98
CA PRO A 169 0.70 -4.60 -13.57
C PRO A 169 0.31 -4.65 -12.09
N TYR A 170 1.00 -3.90 -11.24
CA TYR A 170 0.87 -3.96 -9.78
C TYR A 170 0.02 -2.82 -9.19
N LEU A 171 -0.09 -1.70 -9.91
CA LEU A 171 -0.84 -0.51 -9.49
C LEU A 171 -2.23 -0.39 -10.15
N ALA A 172 -2.56 -1.23 -11.13
CA ALA A 172 -3.89 -1.23 -11.71
C ALA A 172 -4.93 -1.71 -10.69
N PHE A 173 -5.90 -0.85 -10.33
CA PHE A 173 -6.99 -1.20 -9.40
C PHE A 173 -7.77 -2.46 -9.80
N SER A 174 -7.86 -2.75 -11.10
CA SER A 174 -8.51 -3.95 -11.63
C SER A 174 -7.77 -5.26 -11.31
N LYS A 175 -6.50 -5.17 -10.87
CA LYS A 175 -5.62 -6.31 -10.56
C LYS A 175 -5.35 -6.47 -9.06
N LEU A 176 -6.01 -5.71 -8.19
CA LEU A 176 -5.89 -5.84 -6.72
C LEU A 176 -6.73 -7.01 -6.15
N LEU A 177 -6.93 -8.07 -6.93
CA LEU A 177 -7.61 -9.32 -6.58
C LEU A 177 -7.02 -10.48 -7.39
#